data_AF-A0A957JK11-F1
#
_entry.id   AF-A0A957JK11-F1
#
_cell.length_a   1.000
_cell.length_b   1.000
_cell.length_c   1.000
_cell.angle_alpha   90.00
_cell.angle_beta   90.00
_cell.angle_gamma   90.00
#
_symmetry.space_group_name_H-M   'P 1'
#
loop_
_entity.id
_entity.type
_entity.pdbx_description
1 polymer ?
#
loop_
_entity_poly.entity_id
_entity_poly.type
_entity_poly.pdbx_seq_one_letter_code
_entity_poly.pdbx_strand_id
1 'polypeptide(L)'
;MNSMNNRFFWVILMLGAALLGTGWILQSQEPPGSEVDPAGLASAPVAGYLAPDFTLTLVNGESITLSELRGTPVVLNFWATWCPPCRAEIPHFQAASRKYNGQVIVAGVDDGEPLA
;
A
#
# COMPACT_ATOMS: atom_id res chain seq x y z
N MET A 1 -28.72 -45.52 -12.88
CA MET A 1 -27.58 -45.14 -13.73
C MET A 1 -27.37 -43.61 -13.79
N ASN A 2 -27.44 -42.86 -12.66
CA ASN A 2 -27.35 -41.38 -12.65
C ASN A 2 -26.22 -40.82 -11.76
N SER A 3 -25.46 -41.68 -11.07
CA SER A 3 -24.44 -41.23 -10.10
C SER A 3 -23.10 -40.86 -10.76
N MET A 4 -22.73 -41.52 -11.86
CA MET A 4 -21.43 -41.32 -12.51
C MET A 4 -21.36 -40.00 -13.30
N ASN A 5 -22.46 -39.59 -13.95
CA ASN A 5 -22.53 -38.34 -14.71
C ASN A 5 -22.46 -37.09 -13.82
N ASN A 6 -22.97 -37.20 -12.58
CA ASN A 6 -22.99 -36.09 -11.64
C ASN A 6 -21.58 -35.81 -11.09
N ARG A 7 -20.78 -36.85 -10.81
CA ARG A 7 -19.39 -36.67 -10.36
C ARG A 7 -18.51 -36.06 -11.44
N PHE A 8 -18.66 -36.51 -12.70
CA PHE A 8 -17.95 -35.90 -13.83
C PHE A 8 -18.37 -34.45 -14.07
N PHE A 9 -19.66 -34.14 -13.95
CA PHE A 9 -20.18 -32.77 -14.07
C PHE A 9 -19.56 -31.83 -13.03
N TRP A 10 -19.51 -32.22 -11.76
CA TRP A 10 -18.92 -31.41 -10.70
C TRP A 10 -17.40 -31.23 -10.84
N VAL A 11 -16.69 -32.25 -11.33
CA VAL A 11 -15.24 -32.13 -11.60
C VAL A 11 -14.96 -31.15 -12.73
N ILE A 12 -15.72 -31.21 -13.83
CA ILE A 12 -15.58 -30.27 -14.95
C ILE A 12 -15.93 -28.85 -14.51
N LEU A 13 -16.98 -28.68 -13.70
CA LEU A 13 -17.39 -27.37 -13.19
C LEU A 13 -16.34 -26.76 -12.24
N MET A 14 -15.74 -27.56 -11.37
CA MET A 14 -14.63 -27.14 -10.50
C MET A 14 -13.38 -26.76 -11.29
N LEU A 15 -13.02 -27.53 -12.32
CA LEU A 15 -11.88 -27.21 -13.19
C LEU A 15 -12.14 -25.94 -14.02
N GLY A 16 -13.35 -25.75 -14.54
CA GLY A 16 -13.74 -24.53 -15.24
C GLY A 16 -13.69 -23.30 -14.34
N ALA A 17 -14.22 -23.39 -13.13
CA ALA A 17 -14.14 -22.32 -12.13
C ALA A 17 -12.69 -22.01 -11.74
N ALA A 18 -11.85 -23.04 -11.56
CA ALA A 18 -10.43 -22.87 -11.28
C ALA A 18 -9.70 -22.16 -12.43
N LEU A 19 -9.94 -22.56 -13.69
CA LEU A 19 -9.33 -21.95 -14.87
C LEU A 19 -9.76 -20.48 -15.05
N LEU A 20 -11.05 -20.19 -14.88
CA LEU A 20 -11.58 -18.82 -14.91
C LEU A 20 -10.99 -17.97 -13.78
N GLY A 21 -10.88 -18.52 -12.57
CA GLY A 21 -10.24 -17.85 -11.43
C GLY A 21 -8.76 -17.57 -11.68
N THR A 22 -8.00 -18.56 -12.16
CA THR A 22 -6.57 -18.36 -12.48
C THR A 22 -6.36 -17.39 -13.63
N GLY A 23 -7.22 -17.40 -14.65
CA GLY A 23 -7.15 -16.45 -15.74
C GLY A 23 -7.44 -15.02 -15.28
N TRP A 24 -8.44 -14.84 -14.40
CA TRP A 24 -8.76 -13.53 -13.82
C TRP A 24 -7.66 -13.03 -12.90
N ILE A 25 -7.03 -13.90 -12.10
CA ILE A 25 -5.88 -13.57 -11.25
C ILE A 25 -4.68 -13.15 -12.12
N LEU A 26 -4.38 -13.87 -13.19
CA LEU A 26 -3.28 -13.53 -14.08
C LEU A 26 -3.51 -12.20 -14.83
N GLN A 27 -4.76 -11.91 -15.20
CA GLN A 27 -5.11 -10.66 -15.88
C GLN A 27 -5.15 -9.44 -14.95
N SER A 28 -5.43 -9.64 -13.66
CA SER A 28 -5.50 -8.57 -12.65
C SER A 28 -4.15 -8.23 -12.00
N GLN A 29 -3.09 -8.96 -12.31
CA GLN A 29 -1.75 -8.52 -11.95
C GLN A 29 -1.28 -7.45 -12.94
N GLU A 30 -1.31 -6.20 -12.48
CA GLU A 30 -0.64 -5.10 -13.17
C GLU A 30 0.89 -5.36 -13.11
N PRO A 31 1.62 -5.33 -14.24
CA PRO A 31 3.06 -5.54 -14.23
C PRO A 31 3.71 -4.41 -13.41
N PRO A 32 4.58 -4.74 -12.43
CA PRO A 32 5.24 -3.72 -11.62
C PRO A 32 6.03 -2.77 -12.54
N GLY A 33 5.68 -1.49 -12.53
CA GLY A 33 6.39 -0.42 -13.25
C GLY A 33 5.86 -0.02 -14.63
N SER A 34 4.59 -0.29 -14.96
CA SER A 34 4.04 0.02 -16.30
C SER A 34 3.42 1.41 -16.49
N GLU A 35 3.35 2.24 -15.45
CA GLU A 35 2.91 3.64 -15.59
C GLU A 35 4.11 4.58 -15.42
N VAL A 36 4.65 5.06 -16.55
CA VAL A 36 5.54 6.22 -16.58
C VAL A 36 4.64 7.41 -16.90
N ASP A 37 4.50 8.32 -15.93
CA ASP A 37 3.82 9.61 -16.13
C ASP A 37 4.49 10.33 -17.32
N PRO A 38 3.76 11.02 -18.23
CA PRO A 38 4.36 11.89 -19.24
C PRO A 38 5.43 12.88 -18.70
N ALA A 39 5.49 13.13 -17.38
CA ALA A 39 6.56 13.87 -16.71
C ALA A 39 7.88 13.10 -16.51
N GLY A 40 7.96 11.80 -16.85
CA GLY A 40 9.17 10.99 -16.75
C GLY A 40 9.55 10.56 -15.33
N LEU A 41 8.62 10.67 -14.38
CA LEU A 41 8.79 10.16 -13.03
C LEU A 41 8.50 8.66 -12.99
N ALA A 42 9.33 7.90 -12.27
CA ALA A 42 9.06 6.49 -12.01
C ALA A 42 7.71 6.34 -11.30
N SER A 43 6.94 5.29 -11.62
CA SER A 43 5.63 5.00 -11.01
C SER A 43 5.69 4.83 -9.50
N ALA A 44 6.89 4.59 -8.94
CA ALA A 44 7.11 4.37 -7.53
C ALA A 44 8.50 4.86 -7.08
N PRO A 45 8.68 5.20 -5.79
CA PRO A 45 9.99 5.47 -5.21
C PRO A 45 10.93 4.27 -5.34
N VAL A 46 12.19 4.52 -5.69
CA VAL A 46 13.22 3.48 -5.84
C VAL A 46 14.29 3.65 -4.77
N ALA A 47 14.67 2.55 -4.12
CA ALA A 47 15.72 2.57 -3.10
C ALA A 47 17.06 3.09 -3.67
N GLY A 48 17.75 3.94 -2.89
CA GLY A 48 19.00 4.60 -3.30
C GLY A 48 18.80 5.90 -4.07
N TYR A 49 17.57 6.24 -4.46
CA TYR A 49 17.21 7.53 -5.04
C TYR A 49 16.56 8.43 -3.99
N LEU A 50 16.48 9.72 -4.29
CA LEU A 50 15.74 10.67 -3.46
C LEU A 50 14.26 10.29 -3.44
N ALA A 51 13.65 10.31 -2.25
CA ALA A 51 12.20 10.21 -2.13
C ALA A 51 11.54 11.39 -2.86
N PRO A 52 10.40 11.18 -3.55
CA PRO A 52 9.62 12.26 -4.15
C PRO A 52 9.26 13.29 -3.09
N ASP A 53 9.46 14.57 -3.41
CA ASP A 53 9.16 15.66 -2.49
C ASP A 53 7.66 16.01 -2.57
N PHE A 54 7.08 16.33 -1.42
CA PHE A 54 5.69 16.74 -1.32
C PHE A 54 5.49 17.59 -0.07
N THR A 55 4.43 18.40 -0.10
CA THR A 55 4.01 19.24 1.04
C THR A 55 2.63 18.80 1.49
N LEU A 56 2.46 18.60 2.79
CA LEU A 56 1.19 18.26 3.42
C LEU A 56 0.84 19.27 4.51
N THR A 57 -0.44 19.32 4.83
CA THR A 57 -0.95 20.05 5.99
C THR A 57 -1.00 19.10 7.17
N LEU A 58 -0.39 19.50 8.28
CA LEU A 58 -0.44 18.80 9.56
C LEU A 58 -1.80 18.99 10.23
N VAL A 59 -2.09 18.14 11.22
CA VAL A 59 -3.31 18.22 12.03
C VAL A 59 -3.48 19.54 12.79
N ASN A 60 -2.41 20.30 12.99
CA ASN A 60 -2.43 21.62 13.63
C ASN A 60 -2.62 22.77 12.61
N GLY A 61 -2.78 22.46 11.32
CA GLY A 61 -2.94 23.43 10.24
C GLY A 61 -1.63 23.98 9.65
N GLU A 62 -0.48 23.63 10.21
CA GLU A 62 0.82 24.02 9.63
C GLU A 62 1.15 23.17 8.40
N SER A 63 1.89 23.74 7.45
CA SER A 63 2.42 22.98 6.33
C SER A 63 3.79 22.40 6.66
N ILE A 64 4.05 21.20 6.15
CA ILE A 64 5.35 20.53 6.24
C ILE A 64 5.75 20.00 4.87
N THR A 65 7.00 20.20 4.48
CA THR A 65 7.56 19.65 3.24
C THR A 65 8.53 18.52 3.58
N LEU A 66 8.47 17.39 2.88
CA LEU A 66 9.31 16.22 3.19
C LEU A 66 10.81 16.57 3.14
N SER A 67 11.24 17.41 2.20
CA SER A 67 12.63 17.85 2.08
C SER A 67 13.14 18.68 3.26
N GLU A 68 12.27 19.26 4.09
CA GLU A 68 12.65 19.97 5.33
C GLU A 68 13.13 19.00 6.42
N LEU A 69 12.73 17.73 6.36
CA LEU A 69 13.10 16.69 7.32
C LEU A 69 14.46 16.03 7.01
N ARG A 70 15.16 16.48 5.96
CA ARG A 70 16.47 15.93 5.58
C ARG A 70 17.47 16.02 6.73
N GLY A 71 18.34 15.01 6.81
CA GLY A 71 19.32 14.86 7.90
C GLY A 71 18.82 13.99 9.05
N THR A 72 17.51 13.72 9.12
CA THR A 72 16.94 12.73 10.04
C THR A 72 16.30 11.59 9.24
N PRO A 73 16.52 10.31 9.59
CA PRO A 73 15.77 9.21 9.02
C PRO A 73 14.26 9.38 9.26
N VAL A 74 13.46 9.24 8.20
CA VAL A 74 12.00 9.34 8.24
C VAL A 74 11.38 8.03 7.79
N VAL A 75 10.48 7.47 8.60
CA VAL A 75 9.60 6.37 8.24
C VAL A 75 8.25 6.96 7.87
N LEU A 76 7.87 6.85 6.60
CA LEU A 76 6.55 7.23 6.10
C LEU A 76 5.61 6.03 6.20
N ASN A 77 4.50 6.19 6.90
CA ASN A 77 3.42 5.21 6.99
C ASN A 77 2.16 5.80 6.38
N PHE A 78 1.81 5.38 5.17
CA PHE A 78 0.52 5.68 4.54
C PHE A 78 -0.55 4.79 5.17
N TRP A 79 -1.61 5.39 5.71
CA TRP A 79 -2.64 4.68 6.47
C TRP A 79 -3.99 5.38 6.37
N ALA A 80 -5.04 4.72 6.88
CA ALA A 80 -6.37 5.30 7.03
C ALA A 80 -7.11 4.63 8.20
N THR A 81 -8.13 5.30 8.75
CA THR A 81 -8.87 4.77 9.92
C THR A 81 -9.70 3.53 9.58
N TRP A 82 -10.16 3.44 8.33
CA TRP A 82 -10.94 2.32 7.80
C TRP A 82 -10.07 1.14 7.36
N CYS A 83 -8.74 1.27 7.34
CA CYS A 83 -7.80 0.21 6.95
C CYS A 83 -7.48 -0.73 8.12
N PRO A 84 -8.02 -1.97 8.18
CA PRO A 84 -7.79 -2.86 9.30
C PRO A 84 -6.32 -3.30 9.50
N PRO A 85 -5.53 -3.66 8.47
CA PRO A 85 -4.13 -4.02 8.68
C PRO A 85 -3.32 -2.81 9.17
N CYS A 86 -3.55 -1.62 8.60
CA CYS A 86 -2.88 -0.39 9.03
C CYS A 86 -3.09 -0.14 10.54
N ARG A 87 -4.34 -0.25 11.00
CA ARG A 87 -4.67 -0.11 12.44
C ARG A 87 -3.96 -1.12 13.33
N ALA A 88 -3.79 -2.36 12.85
CA ALA A 88 -3.08 -3.39 13.61
C ALA A 88 -1.58 -3.07 13.74
N GLU A 89 -1.01 -2.30 12.81
CA GLU A 89 0.41 -1.93 12.80
C GLU A 89 0.74 -0.70 13.66
N ILE A 90 -0.23 0.20 13.89
CA ILE A 90 -0.04 1.45 14.66
C ILE A 90 0.68 1.25 16.02
N PRO A 91 0.33 0.24 16.85
CA PRO A 91 1.02 0.04 18.13
C PRO A 91 2.53 -0.20 17.98
N HIS A 92 2.95 -0.84 16.88
CA HIS A 92 4.35 -1.09 16.57
C HIS A 92 5.06 0.20 16.16
N PHE A 93 4.44 1.04 15.32
CA PHE A 93 4.98 2.35 14.96
C PHE A 93 5.07 3.29 16.17
N GLN A 94 4.08 3.29 17.06
CA GLN A 94 4.15 4.06 18.31
C GLN A 94 5.28 3.58 19.22
N ALA A 95 5.49 2.27 19.33
CA ALA A 95 6.62 1.72 20.10
C ALA A 95 7.96 2.12 19.47
N ALA A 96 8.08 2.08 18.15
CA ALA A 96 9.28 2.50 17.44
C ALA A 96 9.56 4.00 17.61
N SER A 97 8.54 4.86 17.46
CA SER A 97 8.64 6.31 17.68
C SER A 97 9.16 6.64 19.08
N ARG A 98 8.64 5.96 20.12
CA ARG A 98 9.15 6.12 21.49
C ARG A 98 10.57 5.61 21.67
N LYS A 99 10.89 4.43 21.11
CA LYS A 99 12.21 3.80 21.25
C LYS A 99 13.33 4.59 20.56
N TYR A 100 13.04 5.19 19.41
CA TYR A 100 14.00 5.92 18.58
C TYR A 100 13.76 7.44 18.62
N ASN A 101 13.16 7.94 19.72
CA ASN A 101 12.87 9.35 19.89
C ASN A 101 14.13 10.21 19.69
N GLY A 102 14.02 11.25 18.86
CA GLY A 102 15.14 12.13 18.49
C GLY A 102 16.15 11.53 17.49
N GLN A 103 15.97 10.28 17.06
CA GLN A 103 16.82 9.61 16.07
C GLN A 103 16.08 9.28 14.77
N VAL A 104 14.78 8.96 14.87
CA VAL A 104 13.93 8.61 13.73
C VAL A 104 12.60 9.34 13.87
N ILE A 105 12.13 9.92 12.78
CA ILE A 105 10.78 10.48 12.68
C ILE A 105 9.87 9.39 12.09
N VAL A 106 8.77 9.10 12.76
CA VAL A 106 7.69 8.25 12.23
C VAL A 106 6.53 9.16 11.87
N ALA A 107 6.25 9.31 10.57
CA ALA A 107 5.22 10.19 10.04
C ALA A 107 4.10 9.35 9.42
N GLY A 108 2.91 9.44 10.03
CA GLY A 108 1.68 8.87 9.49
C GLY A 108 1.07 9.80 8.47
N VAL A 109 0.96 9.35 7.21
CA VAL A 109 0.29 10.07 6.13
C VAL A 109 -1.11 9.49 5.99
N ASP A 110 -2.12 10.31 6.30
CA ASP A 110 -3.51 9.91 6.10
C ASP A 110 -3.84 9.93 4.61
N ASP A 111 -4.36 8.81 4.11
CA ASP A 111 -4.75 8.63 2.71
C ASP A 111 -6.25 8.35 2.63
N GLY A 112 -7.00 9.35 2.19
CA GLY A 112 -8.43 9.23 1.89
C GLY A 112 -9.39 9.87 2.88
N GLU A 113 -8.91 10.62 3.90
CA GLU A 113 -9.78 11.39 4.80
C GLU A 113 -9.47 12.90 4.72
N PRO A 114 -10.48 13.76 4.47
CA PRO A 114 -10.29 15.20 4.53
C PRO A 114 -9.91 15.62 5.96
N LEU A 115 -8.96 16.55 6.08
CA LEU A 115 -8.70 17.25 7.33
C LEU A 115 -9.97 18.02 7.72
N ALA A 116 -10.58 17.64 8.84
CA ALA A 116 -11.79 18.25 9.39
C ALA A 116 -11.56 19.68 9.88
#